data_AF-A0A841F3X1-F1
#
_entry.id   AF-A0A841F3X1-F1
#
_cell.length_a   1.000
_cell.length_b   1.000
_cell.length_c   1.000
_cell.angle_alpha   90.00
_cell.angle_beta   90.00
_cell.angle_gamma   90.00
#
_symmetry.space_group_name_H-M   'P 1'
#
loop_
_entity.id
_entity.type
_entity.pdbx_description
1 polymer ?
#
loop_
_entity_poly.entity_id
_entity_poly.type
_entity_poly.pdbx_seq_one_letter_code
_entity_poly.pdbx_strand_id
1 'polypeptide(L)'
;MITELSLSQFSQVKHITDAYRNIEVKAVVSGMNPGRIYVDDADNIKAALIWIHGQSGYQLVGDAESEPFRSELRTYMQTHILPELMALQMTEVEIGVADDRWQNVLEHMAGPSELNYDTQHVFMMHVEDDRTASDTCNTPSGVPILPAEGTRVLPIEKALLQQSVLNNLSFVTDKIRHFWGKVDAFFRAWFRLCVGS
;
A
#
# COMPACT_ATOMS: atom_id res chain seq x y z
N MET A 1 -12.57 -12.39 18.05
CA MET A 1 -13.21 -11.06 18.05
C MET A 1 -12.26 -10.09 17.41
N ILE A 2 -12.74 -9.34 16.42
CA ILE A 2 -11.88 -8.44 15.65
C ILE A 2 -11.28 -7.35 16.54
N THR A 3 -9.96 -7.19 16.49
CA THR A 3 -9.21 -6.27 17.36
C THR A 3 -8.26 -5.39 16.54
N GLU A 4 -8.22 -4.09 16.82
CA GLU A 4 -7.22 -3.19 16.26
C GLU A 4 -5.89 -3.32 17.00
N LEU A 5 -4.81 -3.52 16.26
CA LEU A 5 -3.46 -3.56 16.81
C LEU A 5 -2.89 -2.14 16.97
N SER A 6 -2.14 -1.93 18.05
CA SER A 6 -1.28 -0.75 18.18
C SER A 6 -0.01 -0.90 17.34
N LEU A 7 0.66 0.22 17.05
CA LEU A 7 1.88 0.24 16.21
C LEU A 7 2.98 -0.72 16.72
N SER A 8 3.12 -0.89 18.04
CA SER A 8 4.11 -1.81 18.62
C SER A 8 3.79 -3.29 18.37
N GLN A 9 2.53 -3.60 18.04
CA GLN A 9 2.05 -4.96 17.79
C GLN A 9 2.03 -5.32 16.30
N PHE A 10 2.27 -4.38 15.38
CA PHE A 10 2.21 -4.66 13.94
C PHE A 10 3.10 -5.83 13.50
N SER A 11 4.24 -6.02 14.15
CA SER A 11 5.12 -7.16 13.87
C SER A 11 4.47 -8.54 14.07
N GLN A 12 3.37 -8.63 14.81
CA GLN A 12 2.65 -9.88 15.08
C GLN A 12 1.93 -10.43 13.86
N VAL A 13 1.67 -9.65 12.81
CA VAL A 13 1.02 -10.15 11.58
C VAL A 13 2.02 -10.62 10.51
N LYS A 14 3.32 -10.51 10.76
CA LYS A 14 4.36 -10.80 9.75
C LYS A 14 4.25 -12.19 9.15
N HIS A 15 3.90 -13.20 9.95
CA HIS A 15 3.77 -14.58 9.49
C HIS A 15 2.69 -14.76 8.41
N ILE A 16 1.63 -13.94 8.40
CA ILE A 16 0.60 -13.96 7.35
C ILE A 16 0.86 -12.97 6.22
N THR A 17 1.69 -11.93 6.43
CA THR A 17 1.98 -10.90 5.42
C THR A 17 3.28 -11.09 4.65
N ASP A 18 4.25 -11.84 5.16
CA ASP A 18 5.57 -11.99 4.52
C ASP A 18 5.48 -12.75 3.19
N ALA A 19 4.60 -13.76 3.13
CA ALA A 19 4.28 -14.49 1.90
C ALA A 19 3.41 -13.67 0.93
N TYR A 20 2.79 -12.58 1.40
CA TYR A 20 1.93 -11.73 0.60
C TYR A 20 2.76 -10.84 -0.33
N ARG A 21 2.36 -10.75 -1.60
CA ARG A 21 3.15 -10.05 -2.64
C ARG A 21 2.97 -8.53 -2.64
N ASN A 22 1.94 -8.02 -1.97
CA ASN A 22 1.66 -6.59 -1.90
C ASN A 22 2.69 -5.88 -1.00
N ILE A 23 3.46 -4.95 -1.58
CA ILE A 23 4.56 -4.26 -0.90
C ILE A 23 4.02 -3.22 0.09
N GLU A 24 2.85 -2.65 -0.17
CA GLU A 24 2.22 -1.64 0.66
C GLU A 24 1.73 -2.24 1.99
N VAL A 25 1.22 -3.47 1.97
CA VAL A 25 0.95 -4.25 3.19
C VAL A 25 2.23 -4.38 4.02
N LYS A 26 3.34 -4.79 3.41
CA LYS A 26 4.63 -4.92 4.10
C LYS A 26 5.15 -3.58 4.65
N ALA A 27 4.92 -2.49 3.93
CA ALA A 27 5.30 -1.16 4.36
C ALA A 27 4.50 -0.69 5.59
N VAL A 28 3.21 -1.00 5.67
CA VAL A 28 2.40 -0.74 6.87
C VAL A 28 2.85 -1.61 8.04
N VAL A 29 3.01 -2.92 7.84
CA VAL A 29 3.43 -3.87 8.89
C VAL A 29 4.81 -3.55 9.48
N SER A 30 5.71 -2.98 8.68
CA SER A 30 7.02 -2.52 9.13
C SER A 30 7.01 -1.13 9.79
N GLY A 31 5.86 -0.45 9.82
CA GLY A 31 5.71 0.91 10.33
C GLY A 31 6.37 1.98 9.45
N MET A 32 6.74 1.64 8.22
CA MET A 32 7.31 2.57 7.25
C MET A 32 6.25 3.52 6.69
N ASN A 33 5.08 2.97 6.37
CA ASN A 33 3.95 3.73 5.86
C ASN A 33 2.85 3.84 6.92
N PRO A 34 2.13 4.98 7.00
CA PRO A 34 0.96 5.09 7.86
C PRO A 34 -0.11 4.07 7.47
N GLY A 35 -0.69 3.42 8.47
CA GLY A 35 -1.75 2.45 8.29
C GLY A 35 -2.29 1.95 9.61
N ARG A 36 -3.31 1.11 9.55
CA ARG A 36 -3.96 0.47 10.70
C ARG A 36 -4.16 -1.01 10.40
N ILE A 37 -4.15 -1.83 11.44
CA ILE A 37 -4.24 -3.28 11.30
C ILE A 37 -5.32 -3.79 12.24
N TYR A 38 -6.32 -4.46 11.68
CA TYR A 38 -7.37 -5.14 12.42
C TYR A 38 -7.19 -6.63 12.21
N VAL A 39 -7.10 -7.40 13.29
CA VAL A 39 -6.89 -8.86 13.25
C VAL A 39 -8.14 -9.59 13.72
N ASP A 40 -8.30 -10.84 13.28
CA ASP A 40 -9.42 -11.70 13.66
C ASP A 40 -9.41 -12.11 15.15
N ASP A 41 -8.21 -12.33 15.67
CA ASP A 41 -7.93 -12.66 17.06
C ASP A 41 -6.55 -12.13 17.46
N ALA A 42 -6.46 -11.45 18.61
CA ALA A 42 -5.21 -10.82 19.06
C ALA A 42 -4.17 -11.83 19.56
N ASP A 43 -4.60 -13.00 20.03
CA ASP A 43 -3.74 -14.05 20.59
C ASP A 43 -3.34 -15.08 19.52
N ASN A 44 -4.20 -15.32 18.53
CA ASN A 44 -3.95 -16.27 17.44
C ASN A 44 -4.38 -15.72 16.08
N ILE A 45 -3.59 -14.79 15.56
CA ILE A 45 -3.86 -14.09 14.31
C ILE A 45 -3.76 -15.05 13.12
N LYS A 46 -4.89 -15.24 12.41
CA LYS A 46 -4.94 -15.98 11.14
C LYS A 46 -5.30 -15.09 9.96
N ALA A 47 -6.01 -14.01 10.21
CA ALA A 47 -6.45 -13.07 9.20
C ALA A 47 -6.28 -11.63 9.68
N ALA A 48 -6.07 -10.71 8.73
CA ALA A 48 -6.02 -9.29 9.02
C ALA A 48 -6.66 -8.46 7.90
N LEU A 49 -7.28 -7.36 8.31
CA LEU A 49 -7.74 -6.26 7.47
C LEU A 49 -6.78 -5.09 7.72
N ILE A 50 -6.13 -4.60 6.67
CA ILE A 50 -5.04 -3.63 6.78
C ILE A 50 -5.43 -2.37 6.02
N TRP A 51 -5.58 -1.24 6.72
CA TRP A 51 -5.76 0.07 6.13
C TRP A 51 -4.43 0.62 5.64
N ILE A 52 -4.37 0.97 4.36
CA ILE A 52 -3.20 1.56 3.71
C ILE A 52 -3.53 3.02 3.40
N HIS A 53 -3.05 3.94 4.23
CA HIS A 53 -3.37 5.36 4.09
C HIS A 53 -3.01 5.93 2.71
N GLY A 54 -1.86 5.52 2.16
CA GLY A 54 -1.42 5.99 0.83
C GLY A 54 -2.27 5.49 -0.34
N GLN A 55 -3.00 4.39 -0.18
CA GLN A 55 -3.95 3.90 -1.19
C GLN A 55 -5.37 4.37 -0.88
N SER A 56 -5.63 4.86 0.33
CA SER A 56 -6.98 5.18 0.81
C SER A 56 -7.92 3.97 0.70
N GLY A 57 -7.39 2.77 0.98
CA GLY A 57 -8.07 1.49 0.83
C GLY A 57 -7.57 0.43 1.79
N TYR A 58 -8.23 -0.72 1.79
CA TYR A 58 -7.93 -1.86 2.65
C TYR A 58 -7.35 -3.03 1.87
N GLN A 59 -6.63 -3.90 2.58
CA GLN A 59 -6.21 -5.21 2.10
C GLN A 59 -6.62 -6.29 3.10
N LEU A 60 -7.26 -7.34 2.60
CA LEU A 60 -7.54 -8.56 3.37
C LEU A 60 -6.43 -9.59 3.12
N VAL A 61 -5.85 -10.09 4.20
CA VAL A 61 -4.70 -11.01 4.17
C VAL A 61 -4.88 -12.16 5.16
N GLY A 62 -4.27 -13.30 4.84
CA GLY A 62 -4.31 -14.50 5.69
C GLY A 62 -5.39 -15.49 5.29
N ASP A 63 -6.08 -16.06 6.28
CA ASP A 63 -7.06 -17.13 6.11
C ASP A 63 -8.50 -16.60 5.93
N ALA A 64 -9.07 -16.80 4.75
CA ALA A 64 -10.45 -16.42 4.44
C ALA A 64 -11.51 -17.25 5.19
N GLU A 65 -11.10 -18.38 5.80
CA GLU A 65 -11.96 -19.19 6.67
C GLU A 65 -11.96 -18.73 8.13
N SER A 66 -11.33 -17.59 8.43
CA SER A 66 -11.37 -16.98 9.76
C SER A 66 -12.81 -16.67 10.19
N GLU A 67 -13.25 -17.32 11.28
CA GLU A 67 -14.62 -17.20 11.77
C GLU A 67 -14.99 -15.75 12.15
N PRO A 68 -14.18 -14.99 12.92
CA PRO A 68 -14.50 -13.61 13.24
C PRO A 68 -14.68 -12.73 11.99
N PHE A 69 -13.91 -12.96 10.93
CA PHE A 69 -14.05 -12.18 9.71
C PHE A 69 -15.30 -12.58 8.92
N ARG A 70 -15.67 -13.86 8.94
CA ARG A 70 -16.88 -14.36 8.28
C ARG A 70 -18.18 -13.99 9.00
N SER A 71 -18.16 -13.82 10.32
CA SER A 71 -19.37 -13.58 11.11
C SER A 71 -19.48 -12.13 11.59
N GLU A 72 -18.39 -11.52 12.07
CA GLU A 72 -18.41 -10.23 12.77
C GLU A 72 -17.98 -9.04 11.91
N LEU A 73 -17.24 -9.25 10.81
CA LEU A 73 -16.60 -8.16 10.06
C LEU A 73 -17.58 -7.08 9.61
N ARG A 74 -18.77 -7.45 9.16
CA ARG A 74 -19.82 -6.48 8.79
C ARG A 74 -20.15 -5.54 9.95
N THR A 75 -20.44 -6.11 11.11
CA THR A 75 -20.78 -5.33 12.31
C THR A 75 -19.60 -4.48 12.74
N TYR A 76 -18.39 -5.02 12.69
CA TYR A 76 -17.18 -4.27 13.00
C TYR A 76 -17.00 -3.06 12.06
N MET A 77 -17.15 -3.27 10.74
CA MET A 77 -17.11 -2.20 9.74
C MET A 77 -18.14 -1.10 10.06
N GLN A 78 -19.38 -1.47 10.36
CA GLN A 78 -20.46 -0.52 10.66
C GLN A 78 -20.25 0.29 11.95
N THR A 79 -19.64 -0.33 12.96
CA THR A 79 -19.56 0.26 14.31
C THR A 79 -18.25 1.00 14.55
N HIS A 80 -17.17 0.61 13.88
CA HIS A 80 -15.83 1.17 14.12
C HIS A 80 -15.27 1.90 12.89
N ILE A 81 -15.34 1.28 11.71
CA ILE A 81 -14.60 1.77 10.52
C ILE A 81 -15.41 2.80 9.71
N LEU A 82 -16.66 2.49 9.35
CA LEU A 82 -17.50 3.37 8.54
C LEU A 82 -17.72 4.75 9.18
N PRO A 83 -17.93 4.90 10.51
CA PRO A 83 -18.05 6.21 11.13
C PRO A 83 -16.80 7.09 10.92
N GLU A 84 -15.61 6.49 10.95
CA GLU A 84 -14.35 7.19 10.74
C GLU A 84 -14.18 7.59 9.27
N LEU A 85 -14.51 6.70 8.33
CA LEU A 85 -14.48 7.00 6.89
C LEU A 85 -15.46 8.14 6.54
N MET A 86 -16.66 8.14 7.13
CA MET A 86 -17.63 9.23 6.96
C MET A 86 -17.12 10.55 7.51
N ALA A 87 -16.42 10.56 8.65
CA ALA A 87 -15.79 11.75 9.20
C ALA A 87 -14.70 12.32 8.26
N LEU A 88 -14.07 11.45 7.45
CA LEU A 88 -13.13 11.81 6.39
C LEU A 88 -13.81 12.13 5.04
N GLN A 89 -15.14 12.16 4.99
CA GLN A 89 -15.94 12.35 3.78
C GLN A 89 -15.65 11.29 2.69
N MET A 90 -15.25 10.10 3.10
CA MET A 90 -15.02 8.96 2.21
C MET A 90 -16.29 8.10 2.17
N THR A 91 -16.97 8.10 1.02
CA THR A 91 -18.19 7.30 0.80
C THR A 91 -17.91 5.95 0.16
N GLU A 92 -16.73 5.78 -0.42
CA GLU A 92 -16.28 4.59 -1.13
C GLU A 92 -14.84 4.27 -0.73
N VAL A 93 -14.52 2.98 -0.61
CA VAL A 93 -13.17 2.49 -0.34
C VAL A 93 -12.93 1.23 -1.16
N GLU A 94 -11.69 1.09 -1.62
CA GLU A 94 -11.24 -0.13 -2.28
C GLU A 94 -10.81 -1.16 -1.22
N ILE A 95 -11.10 -2.44 -1.48
CA ILE A 95 -10.67 -3.56 -0.65
C ILE A 95 -10.01 -4.60 -1.55
N GLY A 96 -8.69 -4.72 -1.45
CA GLY A 96 -7.93 -5.71 -2.19
C GLY A 96 -7.88 -7.07 -1.48
N VAL A 97 -7.91 -8.13 -2.28
CA VAL A 97 -7.78 -9.54 -1.86
C VAL A 97 -6.84 -10.25 -2.82
N ALA A 98 -6.12 -11.27 -2.33
CA ALA A 98 -5.21 -12.03 -3.19
C ALA A 98 -5.91 -13.02 -4.13
N ASP A 99 -7.03 -13.58 -3.70
CA ASP A 99 -7.75 -14.62 -4.43
C ASP A 99 -9.22 -14.73 -3.98
N ASP A 100 -10.00 -15.47 -4.76
CA ASP A 100 -11.45 -15.59 -4.64
C ASP A 100 -11.94 -16.26 -3.36
N ARG A 101 -11.05 -16.85 -2.53
CA ARG A 101 -11.46 -17.43 -1.23
C ARG A 101 -12.09 -16.37 -0.32
N TRP A 102 -11.73 -15.10 -0.50
CA TRP A 102 -12.30 -13.98 0.25
C TRP A 102 -13.70 -13.55 -0.19
N GLN A 103 -14.23 -14.08 -1.29
CA GLN A 103 -15.51 -13.63 -1.86
C GLN A 103 -16.66 -13.68 -0.84
N ASN A 104 -16.80 -14.80 -0.12
CA ASN A 104 -17.85 -14.95 0.90
C ASN A 104 -17.72 -13.92 2.03
N VAL A 105 -16.50 -13.58 2.42
CA VAL A 105 -16.23 -12.56 3.45
C VAL A 105 -16.60 -11.18 2.94
N LEU A 106 -16.24 -10.85 1.69
CA LEU A 106 -16.57 -9.58 1.04
C LEU A 106 -18.09 -9.39 0.92
N GLU A 107 -18.79 -10.41 0.43
CA GLU A 107 -20.25 -10.39 0.27
C GLU A 107 -20.95 -10.23 1.62
N HIS A 108 -20.52 -10.98 2.65
CA HIS A 108 -21.07 -10.83 4.00
C HIS A 108 -20.82 -9.43 4.57
N MET A 109 -19.60 -8.91 4.41
CA MET A 109 -19.21 -7.59 4.87
C MET A 109 -20.02 -6.47 4.19
N ALA A 110 -20.19 -6.54 2.87
CA ALA A 110 -20.95 -5.56 2.10
C ALA A 110 -22.45 -5.62 2.41
N GLY A 111 -22.97 -6.82 2.69
CA GLY A 111 -24.39 -7.03 2.95
C GLY A 111 -25.22 -6.62 1.73
N PRO A 112 -26.18 -5.68 1.88
CA PRO A 112 -27.03 -5.24 0.78
C PRO A 112 -26.36 -4.22 -0.17
N SER A 113 -25.16 -3.75 0.15
CA SER A 113 -24.46 -2.74 -0.66
C SER A 113 -23.95 -3.33 -1.97
N GLU A 114 -23.90 -2.52 -3.02
CA GLU A 114 -23.30 -2.92 -4.30
C GLU A 114 -21.78 -3.12 -4.15
N LEU A 115 -21.30 -4.29 -4.52
CA LEU A 115 -19.88 -4.57 -4.71
C LEU A 115 -19.56 -4.40 -6.19
N ASN A 116 -18.62 -3.50 -6.48
CA ASN A 116 -18.00 -3.39 -7.79
C ASN A 116 -16.67 -4.15 -7.76
N TYR A 117 -16.44 -4.96 -8.78
CA TYR A 117 -15.23 -5.77 -8.90
C TYR A 117 -14.40 -5.24 -10.06
N ASP A 118 -13.10 -5.08 -9.83
CA ASP A 118 -12.11 -4.76 -10.86
C ASP A 118 -10.86 -5.61 -10.65
N THR A 119 -10.07 -5.79 -11.71
CA THR A 119 -8.82 -6.56 -11.68
C THR A 119 -7.63 -5.62 -11.78
N GLN A 120 -6.82 -5.57 -10.72
CA GLN A 120 -5.57 -4.81 -10.73
C GLN A 120 -4.44 -5.63 -11.35
N HIS A 121 -3.85 -5.13 -12.43
CA HIS A 121 -2.69 -5.76 -13.05
C HIS A 121 -1.39 -5.37 -12.32
N VAL A 122 -0.68 -6.39 -11.81
CA VAL A 122 0.65 -6.22 -11.19
C VAL A 122 1.72 -6.65 -12.19
N PHE A 123 2.61 -5.72 -12.52
CA PHE A 123 3.69 -5.95 -13.48
C PHE A 123 4.98 -6.33 -12.75
N MET A 124 5.72 -7.27 -13.32
CA MET A 124 7.05 -7.64 -12.88
C MET A 124 8.05 -7.29 -13.97
N MET A 125 9.14 -6.61 -13.61
CA MET A 125 10.24 -6.38 -14.53
C MET A 125 11.05 -7.67 -14.65
N HIS A 126 11.16 -8.20 -15.86
CA HIS A 126 12.06 -9.33 -16.13
C HIS A 126 13.46 -8.79 -16.35
N VAL A 127 14.40 -9.16 -15.46
CA VAL A 127 15.81 -8.72 -15.52
C VAL A 127 16.50 -9.14 -16.82
N GLU A 128 15.98 -10.18 -17.49
CA GLU A 128 16.47 -10.66 -18.78
C GLU A 128 16.06 -9.74 -19.95
N ASP A 129 14.93 -9.04 -19.83
CA ASP A 129 14.48 -8.04 -20.82
C ASP A 129 15.30 -6.74 -20.73
N ASP A 130 16.01 -6.53 -19.63
CA ASP A 130 16.85 -5.35 -19.37
C ASP A 130 18.24 -5.44 -20.04
N ARG A 131 18.55 -6.57 -20.73
CA ARG A 131 19.87 -6.83 -21.33
C ARG A 131 19.85 -7.21 -22.80
N THR A 132 18.88 -6.73 -23.58
CA THR A 132 19.13 -6.62 -25.02
C THR A 132 20.07 -5.44 -25.24
N ALA A 133 21.30 -5.75 -25.66
CA ALA A 133 22.32 -4.79 -26.04
C ALA A 133 21.92 -3.84 -27.19
N SER A 134 20.66 -3.87 -27.65
CA SER A 134 20.14 -2.98 -28.69
C SER A 134 19.32 -1.79 -28.19
N ASP A 135 18.83 -1.80 -26.94
CA ASP A 135 17.80 -0.81 -26.52
C ASP A 135 18.28 0.15 -25.42
N THR A 136 19.50 -0.02 -24.91
CA THR A 136 20.11 0.89 -23.93
C THR A 136 20.94 1.97 -24.61
N CYS A 137 20.26 3.01 -25.05
CA CYS A 137 20.88 4.32 -25.13
C CYS A 137 21.11 4.79 -23.67
N ASN A 138 22.23 4.40 -23.05
CA ASN A 138 22.68 4.89 -21.75
C ASN A 138 23.88 5.83 -21.95
N THR A 139 23.92 6.94 -21.21
CA THR A 139 25.15 7.74 -21.11
C THR A 139 26.21 7.01 -20.26
N PRO A 140 27.51 7.36 -20.35
CA PRO A 140 28.57 6.75 -19.52
C PRO A 140 28.34 6.86 -17.99
N SER A 141 27.38 7.67 -17.54
CA SER A 141 26.96 7.81 -16.14
C SER A 141 25.72 6.98 -15.77
N GLY A 142 25.21 6.10 -16.64
CA GLY A 142 24.10 5.19 -16.33
C GLY A 142 22.71 5.84 -16.34
N VAL A 143 22.55 7.00 -16.99
CA VAL A 143 21.25 7.67 -17.13
C VAL A 143 20.58 7.22 -18.44
N PRO A 144 19.30 6.78 -18.39
CA PRO A 144 18.53 6.43 -19.59
C PRO A 144 18.38 7.61 -20.55
N ILE A 145 18.59 7.38 -21.84
CA ILE A 145 18.33 8.38 -22.88
C ILE A 145 16.82 8.50 -23.07
N LEU A 146 16.33 9.74 -22.97
CA LEU A 146 14.91 10.04 -22.98
C LEU A 146 14.39 10.25 -24.41
N PRO A 147 13.11 9.95 -24.70
CA PRO A 147 12.60 9.89 -26.08
C PRO A 147 12.39 11.25 -26.75
N ALA A 148 12.62 12.38 -26.07
CA ALA A 148 12.34 13.70 -26.62
C ALA A 148 13.38 14.75 -26.17
N GLU A 149 13.85 15.57 -27.13
CA GLU A 149 14.67 16.74 -26.83
C GLU A 149 13.97 17.63 -25.78
N GLY A 150 14.71 18.04 -24.74
CA GLY A 150 14.20 18.90 -23.68
C GLY A 150 13.61 18.19 -22.46
N THR A 151 13.52 16.85 -22.44
CA THR A 151 13.08 16.11 -21.24
C THR A 151 14.29 15.64 -20.42
N ARG A 152 14.23 15.79 -19.09
CA ARG A 152 15.24 15.28 -18.14
C ARG A 152 14.57 14.49 -17.02
N VAL A 153 15.11 13.32 -16.71
CA VAL A 153 14.75 12.54 -15.52
C VAL A 153 15.74 12.89 -14.44
N LEU A 154 15.23 13.32 -13.29
CA LEU A 154 16.03 13.72 -12.14
C LEU A 154 15.62 12.87 -10.94
N PRO A 155 16.57 12.38 -10.13
CA PRO A 155 16.24 11.72 -8.88
C PRO A 155 15.52 12.70 -7.95
N ILE A 156 14.51 12.21 -7.23
CA ILE A 156 13.80 13.02 -6.22
C ILE A 156 14.71 13.14 -5.01
N GLU A 157 15.48 14.23 -4.97
CA GLU A 157 16.35 14.58 -3.86
C GLU A 157 15.79 15.76 -3.07
N LYS A 158 16.24 15.92 -1.81
CA LYS A 158 15.81 17.05 -0.98
C LYS A 158 16.11 18.40 -1.62
N ALA A 159 17.24 18.51 -2.32
CA ALA A 159 17.62 19.71 -3.07
C ALA A 159 16.67 19.99 -4.24
N LEU A 160 16.18 18.94 -4.94
CA LEU A 160 15.20 19.09 -6.02
C LEU A 160 13.91 19.69 -5.50
N LEU A 161 13.46 19.26 -4.32
CA LEU A 161 12.23 19.77 -3.69
C LEU A 161 12.35 21.20 -3.12
N GLN A 162 13.48 21.87 -3.33
CA GLN A 162 13.69 23.27 -2.92
C GLN A 162 13.88 24.19 -4.14
N GLN A 163 13.88 23.64 -5.36
CA GLN A 163 14.06 24.41 -6.58
C GLN A 163 12.77 25.12 -6.99
N SER A 164 12.83 26.44 -7.09
CA SER A 164 11.72 27.28 -7.56
C SER A 164 11.42 27.14 -9.06
N VAL A 165 12.30 26.47 -9.82
CA VAL A 165 12.15 26.28 -11.27
C VAL A 165 11.11 25.22 -11.64
N LEU A 166 10.66 24.41 -10.68
CA LEU A 166 9.70 23.32 -10.90
C LEU A 166 8.29 23.79 -10.53
N ASN A 167 7.45 24.00 -11.55
CA ASN A 167 6.10 24.56 -11.37
C ASN A 167 5.11 23.61 -10.66
N ASN A 168 5.36 22.29 -10.66
CA ASN A 168 4.47 21.27 -10.09
C ASN A 168 5.01 20.63 -8.81
N LEU A 169 5.84 21.36 -8.07
CA LEU A 169 6.48 20.82 -6.87
C LEU A 169 5.47 20.46 -5.77
N SER A 170 4.38 21.23 -5.62
CA SER A 170 3.31 20.94 -4.68
C SER A 170 2.74 19.55 -4.89
N PHE A 171 2.37 19.21 -6.13
CA PHE A 171 1.88 17.89 -6.52
C PHE A 171 2.82 16.76 -6.08
N VAL A 172 4.13 16.90 -6.32
CA VAL A 172 5.13 15.89 -5.91
C VAL A 172 5.17 15.78 -4.39
N THR A 173 5.24 16.91 -3.69
CA THR A 173 5.29 16.89 -2.22
C THR A 173 4.01 16.36 -1.59
N ASP A 174 2.86 16.61 -2.18
CA ASP A 174 1.57 16.13 -1.69
C ASP A 174 1.42 14.64 -1.92
N LYS A 175 1.88 14.11 -3.05
CA LYS A 175 1.97 12.66 -3.27
C LYS A 175 2.91 11.99 -2.27
N ILE A 176 4.08 12.58 -1.99
CA ILE A 176 4.98 12.04 -0.97
C ILE A 176 4.30 12.04 0.41
N ARG A 177 3.69 13.16 0.82
CA ARG A 177 2.98 13.26 2.10
C ARG A 177 1.83 12.27 2.21
N HIS A 178 1.10 12.02 1.11
CA HIS A 178 -0.02 11.10 1.11
C HIS A 178 0.40 9.67 1.50
N PHE A 179 1.52 9.18 0.97
CA PHE A 179 2.02 7.82 1.25
C PHE A 179 2.89 7.71 2.49
N TRP A 180 3.64 8.77 2.85
CA TRP A 180 4.66 8.71 3.90
C TRP A 180 4.33 9.56 5.13
N GLY A 181 3.23 10.31 5.10
CA GLY A 181 2.82 11.30 6.11
C GLY A 181 3.69 12.57 6.15
N LYS A 182 5.01 12.42 6.05
CA LYS A 182 5.99 13.53 6.07
C LYS A 182 7.07 13.33 5.00
N VAL A 183 7.45 14.42 4.35
CA VAL A 183 8.51 14.42 3.31
C VAL A 183 9.86 13.92 3.87
N ASP A 184 10.23 14.28 5.10
CA ASP A 184 11.48 13.77 5.68
C ASP A 184 11.43 12.26 6.00
N ALA A 185 10.24 11.68 6.20
CA ALA A 185 10.10 10.24 6.42
C ALA A 185 10.41 9.46 5.13
N PHE A 186 9.92 9.96 3.98
CA PHE A 186 10.26 9.43 2.66
C PHE A 186 11.78 9.35 2.45
N PHE A 187 12.51 10.45 2.68
CA PHE A 187 13.96 10.42 2.49
C PHE A 187 14.67 9.44 3.44
N ARG A 188 14.29 9.37 4.72
CA ARG A 188 14.92 8.43 5.67
C ARG A 188 14.69 6.97 5.29
N ALA A 189 13.51 6.64 4.77
CA ALA A 189 13.14 5.28 4.40
C ALA A 189 13.72 4.88 3.03
N TRP A 190 13.66 5.78 2.05
CA TRP A 190 14.24 5.60 0.73
C TRP A 190 15.74 5.26 0.80
N PHE A 191 16.51 5.99 1.61
CA PHE A 191 17.94 5.71 1.79
C PHE A 191 18.21 4.31 2.40
N ARG A 192 17.28 3.73 3.16
CA ARG A 192 17.46 2.37 3.71
C ARG A 192 17.25 1.27 2.67
N LEU A 193 16.35 1.47 1.70
CA LEU A 193 16.13 0.55 0.59
C LEU A 193 17.35 0.46 -0.33
N CYS A 194 18.11 1.55 -0.50
CA CYS A 194 19.33 1.57 -1.32
C CYS A 194 20.58 0.96 -0.63
N VAL A 195 20.57 0.79 0.69
CA VAL A 195 21.71 0.21 1.44
C VAL A 195 21.50 -1.28 1.75
N GLY A 196 20.30 -1.82 1.47
CA GLY A 196 19.90 -3.19 1.78
C GLY A 196 19.74 -4.14 0.58
N SER A 197 20.24 -3.76 -0.61
CA SER A 197 20.28 -4.62 -1.81
C SER A 197 21.69 -5.12 -2.09
#